data_AF-A0A6A4IPD2-F1
#
_entry.id   AF-A0A6A4IPD2-F1
#
_cell.length_a   1.000
_cell.length_b   1.000
_cell.length_c   1.000
_cell.angle_alpha   90.00
_cell.angle_beta   90.00
_cell.angle_gamma   90.00
#
_symmetry.space_group_name_H-M   'P 1'
#
loop_
_entity.id
_entity.type
_entity.pdbx_description
1 polymer ?
#
loop_
_entity_poly.entity_id
_entity_poly.type
_entity_poly.pdbx_seq_one_letter_code
_entity_poly.pdbx_strand_id
1 'polypeptide(L)' 'MRYVKHHTTIPVPTVYLFEVNHDNPVRMQYMVMERMPGFPLYKIWNKLPTFPHW' A
#
# COMPACT_ATOMS: atom_id res chain seq x y z
N MET A 1 5.42 0.31 -7.57
CA MET A 1 5.41 1.29 -6.45
C MET A 1 6.47 2.38 -6.57
N ARG A 2 7.74 2.07 -6.85
CA ARG A 2 8.82 3.08 -6.95
C ARG A 2 8.48 4.25 -7.88
N TYR A 3 7.96 3.97 -9.07
CA TYR A 3 7.53 5.01 -10.02
C TYR A 3 6.50 5.97 -9.41
N VAL A 4 5.40 5.45 -8.84
CA VAL A 4 4.35 6.27 -8.21
C VAL A 4 4.91 7.11 -7.07
N LYS A 5 5.79 6.52 -6.23
CA LYS A 5 6.45 7.22 -5.12
C LYS A 5 7.33 8.39 -5.59
N HIS A 6 7.95 8.27 -6.76
CA HIS A 6 8.82 9.30 -7.32
C HIS A 6 8.08 10.41 -8.06
N HIS A 7 6.90 10.12 -8.61
CA HIS A 7 6.20 11.03 -9.52
C HIS A 7 4.90 11.61 -8.94
N THR A 8 4.54 11.27 -7.70
CA THR A 8 3.34 11.78 -7.03
C THR A 8 3.63 12.02 -5.55
N THR A 9 2.77 12.78 -4.89
CA THR A 9 2.78 12.97 -3.44
C THR A 9 1.93 11.94 -2.69
N ILE A 10 1.34 10.98 -3.40
CA ILE A 10 0.49 9.96 -2.80
C ILE A 10 1.37 9.02 -1.96
N PRO A 11 1.05 8.83 -0.66
CA PRO A 11 1.83 7.93 0.18
C PRO A 11 1.64 6.49 -0.29
N VAL A 12 2.74 5.85 -0.68
CA VAL A 12 2.78 4.44 -1.11
C VAL A 12 3.91 3.70 -0.39
N PRO A 13 3.73 2.40 -0.08
CA PRO A 13 4.72 1.62 0.63
C PRO A 13 6.04 1.50 -0.14
N THR A 14 7.13 1.51 0.61
CA THR A 14 8.47 1.18 0.10
C THR A 14 8.56 -0.32 -0.17
N VAL A 15 9.09 -0.70 -1.33
CA VAL A 15 9.38 -2.11 -1.65
C VAL A 15 10.79 -2.42 -1.20
N TYR A 16 10.96 -3.43 -0.35
CA TYR A 16 12.26 -3.88 0.16
C TYR A 16 12.84 -5.03 -0.66
N LEU A 17 11.99 -5.97 -1.06
CA LEU A 17 12.36 -7.13 -1.86
C LEU A 17 11.23 -7.43 -2.85
N PHE A 18 11.60 -7.76 -4.07
CA PHE A 18 10.70 -8.30 -5.08
C PHE A 18 11.35 -9.56 -5.64
N GLU A 19 10.76 -10.72 -5.37
CA GLU A 19 11.28 -12.02 -5.75
C GLU A 19 10.28 -12.73 -6.68
N VAL A 20 10.76 -13.10 -7.86
CA VAL A 20 9.94 -13.70 -8.94
C VAL A 20 10.47 -15.05 -9.40
N ASN A 21 11.67 -15.43 -8.95
CA ASN A 21 12.23 -16.75 -9.25
C ASN A 21 11.37 -17.81 -8.57
N HIS A 22 10.93 -18.83 -9.31
CA HIS A 22 10.12 -19.92 -8.78
C HIS A 22 10.88 -20.85 -7.83
N ASP A 23 12.21 -20.87 -7.90
CA ASP A 23 13.08 -21.66 -7.03
C ASP A 23 13.31 -21.03 -5.65
N ASN A 24 12.67 -19.88 -5.37
CA ASN A 24 12.78 -19.25 -4.07
C ASN A 24 12.18 -20.16 -2.96
N PRO A 25 12.59 -20.02 -1.69
CA PRO A 25 12.13 -20.89 -0.59
C PRO A 25 10.61 -20.93 -0.38
N VAL A 26 9.89 -19.86 -0.76
CA VAL A 26 8.42 -19.74 -0.69
C VAL A 26 7.75 -20.45 -1.88
N ARG A 27 8.50 -20.78 -2.93
CA ARG A 27 8.06 -21.45 -4.18
C ARG A 27 6.93 -20.73 -4.91
N MET A 28 6.83 -19.42 -4.68
CA MET A 28 5.84 -18.55 -5.29
C MET A 28 6.42 -17.13 -5.40
N GLN A 29 5.96 -16.36 -6.36
CA GLN A 29 6.36 -14.95 -6.50
C GLN A 29 5.81 -14.13 -5.34
N TYR A 30 6.65 -13.27 -4.76
CA TYR A 30 6.25 -12.43 -3.63
C TYR A 30 6.98 -11.09 -3.62
N MET A 31 6.44 -10.17 -2.83
CA MET A 31 7.01 -8.86 -2.60
C MET A 31 6.97 -8.53 -1.12
N VAL A 32 8.10 -8.09 -0.57
CA VAL A 32 8.20 -7.59 0.80
C VAL A 32 8.16 -6.07 0.74
N MET A 33 7.22 -5.48 1.48
CA MET A 33 6.98 -4.05 1.47
C MET A 33 6.72 -3.50 2.87
N GLU A 34 6.92 -2.19 3.02
CA GLU A 34 6.58 -1.40 4.20
C GLU A 34 5.12 -1.59 4.60
N ARG A 35 4.87 -1.73 5.91
CA ARG A 35 3.50 -1.77 6.44
C ARG A 35 2.96 -0.35 6.53
N MET A 36 1.94 -0.05 5.72
CA MET A 36 1.26 1.25 5.78
C MET A 36 0.40 1.36 7.05
N PRO A 37 0.49 2.47 7.80
CA PRO A 37 -0.42 2.75 8.91
C PRO A 37 -1.82 3.14 8.39
N GLY A 38 -2.84 3.01 9.24
CA GLY A 38 -4.22 3.44 8.94
C GLY A 38 -5.19 2.30 8.65
N PHE A 39 -6.37 2.66 8.15
CA PHE A 39 -7.45 1.72 7.83
C PHE A 39 -7.87 1.86 6.37
N PRO A 40 -8.27 0.76 5.71
CA PRO A 40 -8.90 0.85 4.40
C PRO A 40 -10.12 1.76 4.46
N LEU A 41 -10.13 2.78 3.60
CA LEU A 41 -11.12 3.86 3.60
C LEU A 41 -12.57 3.35 3.59
N TYR A 42 -12.84 2.33 2.79
CA TYR A 42 -14.17 1.72 2.68
C TYR A 42 -14.70 1.14 4.00
N LYS A 43 -13.82 0.80 4.96
CA LYS A 43 -14.23 0.29 6.29
C LYS A 43 -14.68 1.39 7.24
N ILE A 44 -14.23 2.61 7.02
CA ILE A 44 -14.49 3.75 7.91
C ILE A 44 -15.31 4.85 7.24
N TRP A 45 -15.69 4.69 5.96
CA TRP A 45 -16.37 5.70 5.16
C TRP A 45 -17.55 6.36 5.89
N ASN A 46 -18.47 5.57 6.41
CA ASN A 46 -19.66 6.07 7.13
C ASN A 46 -19.37 6.71 8.50
N LYS A 47 -18.14 6.56 9.00
CA LYS A 47 -17.68 7.13 10.28
C LYS A 47 -16.85 8.40 10.07
N LEU A 48 -16.50 8.71 8.82
CA LEU A 48 -15.80 9.95 8.53
C LEU A 48 -16.75 11.11 8.79
N PRO A 49 -16.25 12.21 9.39
CA PRO A 49 -17.05 13.41 9.53
C PRO A 49 -17.43 13.88 8.13
N THR A 50 -18.73 13.93 7.84
CA THR A 50 -19.23 14.70 6.71
C THR A 50 -19.04 16.17 7.07
N PHE A 51 -18.47 16.95 6.16
CA PHE A 51 -18.35 18.39 6.36
C PHE A 51 -19.74 18.95 6.71
N PRO A 52 -19.89 19.76 7.79
CA PRO A 52 -21.15 20.43 8.04
C PRO A 52 -21.41 21.41 6.89
N HIS A 53 -22.50 21.19 6.18
CA HIS A 53 -23.05 22.16 5.24
C HIS A 53 -23.58 23.33 6.07
N TRP A 54 -22.84 24.43 6.10
CA TRP A 54 -23.35 25.73 6.53
C TRP A 54 -24.29 26.29 5.46
#